data_AF-A0A846PBL5-F1
#
_entry.id   AF-A0A846PBL5-F1
#
_cell.length_a   1.000
_cell.length_b   1.000
_cell.length_c   1.000
_cell.angle_alpha   90.00
_cell.angle_beta   90.00
_cell.angle_gamma   90.00
#
_symmetry.space_group_name_H-M   'P 1'
#
loop_
_entity.id
_entity.type
_entity.pdbx_description
1 polymer ?
#
loop_
_entity_poly.entity_id
_entity_poly.type
_entity_poly.pdbx_seq_one_letter_code
_entity_poly.pdbx_strand_id
1 'polypeptide(L)'
;ENAYRGISHSRSRDTPGNFTVLSRIQCNYEDILTHLYKVTNEPEYLRRAIDISQKSIDSARKADIISWIAESSWKIARKHDILGEHIEAADNFRLASKSYVKVAEKIPQLKDFYQDHASYMNAWSEIERAKHAHKEKKYRMAKESYEKAAELHETTKQWEYLSPNYLAWARLEEAEDLSRTEHTQKAREIFQQASKLFVKAGESIETKLKTIEAE
;
A
#
# COMPACT_ATOMS: atom_id res chain seq x y z
N GLU A 1 -8.74 -33.37 53.16
CA GLU A 1 -7.86 -33.90 52.09
C GLU A 1 -8.69 -34.02 50.82
N ASN A 2 -8.47 -33.13 49.85
CA ASN A 2 -7.68 -33.38 48.62
C ASN A 2 -8.38 -34.38 47.67
N ALA A 3 -8.71 -34.08 46.41
CA ALA A 3 -8.28 -32.98 45.56
C ALA A 3 -9.21 -32.82 44.35
N TYR A 4 -9.52 -31.56 44.03
CA TYR A 4 -9.93 -31.12 42.70
C TYR A 4 -8.79 -31.41 41.69
N ARG A 5 -9.07 -32.23 40.68
CA ARG A 5 -8.32 -32.36 39.42
C ARG A 5 -9.35 -32.72 38.35
N GLY A 6 -9.47 -32.08 37.21
CA GLY A 6 -8.82 -30.92 36.62
C GLY A 6 -9.55 -30.78 35.29
N ILE A 7 -10.21 -29.65 35.05
CA ILE A 7 -10.84 -29.39 33.76
C ILE A 7 -9.69 -29.11 32.79
N SER A 8 -9.26 -30.15 32.07
CA SER A 8 -8.43 -29.97 30.89
C SER A 8 -9.27 -29.27 29.82
N HIS A 9 -9.11 -27.95 29.74
CA HIS A 9 -9.41 -27.18 28.54
C HIS A 9 -8.50 -27.68 27.40
N SER A 10 -8.91 -28.77 26.74
CA SER A 10 -8.24 -29.28 25.55
C SER A 10 -8.73 -28.51 24.31
N ARG A 11 -7.81 -27.72 23.74
CA ARG A 11 -7.66 -27.39 22.31
C ARG A 11 -8.84 -27.77 21.40
N SER A 12 -9.76 -26.84 21.17
CA SER A 12 -10.72 -26.94 20.06
C SER A 12 -10.99 -25.62 19.32
N ARG A 13 -10.20 -24.56 19.56
CA ARG A 13 -10.48 -23.24 18.94
C ARG A 13 -9.85 -23.03 17.58
N ASP A 14 -8.83 -23.79 17.22
CA ASP A 14 -8.01 -23.52 16.02
C ASP A 14 -8.28 -24.55 14.91
N THR A 15 -9.54 -24.71 14.51
CA THR A 15 -9.84 -25.46 13.27
C THR A 15 -9.79 -24.51 12.07
N PRO A 16 -9.33 -24.96 10.88
CA PRO A 16 -9.31 -24.12 9.67
C PRO A 16 -10.64 -23.42 9.34
N GLY A 17 -11.77 -24.05 9.68
CA GLY A 17 -13.11 -23.47 9.52
C GLY A 17 -13.44 -22.31 10.47
N ASN A 18 -12.82 -22.25 11.65
CA ASN A 18 -12.99 -21.12 12.57
C ASN A 18 -12.23 -19.88 12.09
N PHE A 19 -11.09 -20.06 11.44
CA PHE A 19 -10.29 -18.96 10.89
C PHE A 19 -11.01 -18.26 9.72
N THR A 20 -11.73 -18.98 8.87
CA THR A 20 -12.47 -18.39 7.74
C THR A 20 -13.68 -17.59 8.20
N VAL A 21 -14.43 -18.08 9.19
CA VAL A 21 -15.56 -17.35 9.78
C VAL A 21 -15.08 -16.09 10.50
N LEU A 22 -14.02 -16.20 11.31
CA LEU A 22 -13.44 -15.06 12.01
C LEU A 22 -12.90 -14.01 11.04
N SER A 23 -12.20 -14.43 9.98
CA SER A 23 -11.69 -13.55 8.93
C SER A 23 -12.82 -12.77 8.26
N ARG A 24 -13.94 -13.42 7.92
CA ARG A 24 -15.10 -12.75 7.31
C ARG A 24 -15.72 -11.70 8.24
N ILE A 25 -15.85 -12.01 9.53
CA ILE A 25 -16.37 -11.05 10.53
C ILE A 25 -15.41 -9.86 10.66
N GLN A 26 -14.10 -10.11 10.72
CA GLN A 26 -13.08 -9.06 10.79
C GLN A 26 -13.13 -8.16 9.55
N CYS A 27 -13.18 -8.72 8.34
CA CYS A 27 -13.30 -7.96 7.09
C CYS A 27 -14.54 -7.07 7.09
N ASN A 28 -15.71 -7.61 7.43
CA ASN A 28 -16.95 -6.82 7.49
C ASN A 28 -16.85 -5.67 8.50
N TYR A 29 -16.24 -5.92 9.66
CA TYR A 29 -16.10 -4.89 10.68
C TYR A 29 -15.11 -3.79 10.27
N GLU A 30 -13.99 -4.15 9.62
CA GLU A 30 -13.05 -3.18 9.04
C GLU A 30 -13.70 -2.29 7.98
N ASP A 31 -14.54 -2.87 7.12
CA ASP A 31 -15.25 -2.14 6.07
C ASP A 31 -16.25 -1.14 6.66
N ILE A 32 -16.99 -1.55 7.70
CA ILE A 32 -17.91 -0.67 8.44
C ILE A 32 -17.13 0.49 9.07
N LEU A 33 -16.00 0.22 9.74
CA LEU A 33 -15.18 1.27 10.34
C LEU A 33 -14.61 2.24 9.29
N THR A 34 -14.17 1.72 8.15
CA THR A 34 -13.69 2.55 7.04
C THR A 34 -14.81 3.42 6.47
N HIS A 35 -16.03 2.88 6.38
CA HIS A 35 -17.21 3.66 5.96
C HIS A 35 -17.58 4.73 6.99
N LEU A 36 -17.57 4.40 8.28
CA LEU A 36 -17.81 5.37 9.36
C LEU A 36 -16.81 6.51 9.30
N TYR A 37 -15.52 6.25 9.06
CA TYR A 37 -14.53 7.30 8.81
C TYR A 37 -14.93 8.19 7.62
N LYS A 38 -15.33 7.61 6.48
CA LYS A 38 -15.72 8.41 5.30
C LYS A 38 -16.89 9.36 5.57
N VAL A 39 -17.83 8.98 6.44
CA VAL A 39 -19.02 9.78 6.74
C VAL A 39 -18.79 10.76 7.89
N THR A 40 -17.94 10.42 8.86
CA THR A 40 -17.74 11.23 10.08
C THR A 40 -16.44 12.02 10.09
N ASN A 41 -15.46 11.62 9.28
CA ASN A 41 -14.08 12.07 9.28
C ASN A 41 -13.34 11.85 10.62
N GLU A 42 -13.84 10.95 11.49
CA GLU A 42 -13.24 10.66 12.79
C GLU A 42 -12.11 9.61 12.65
N PRO A 43 -10.83 9.98 12.85
CA PRO A 43 -9.69 9.11 12.59
C PRO A 43 -9.66 7.86 13.47
N GLU A 44 -10.32 7.88 14.63
CA GLU A 44 -10.43 6.75 15.54
C GLU A 44 -11.04 5.50 14.90
N TYR A 45 -11.93 5.66 13.92
CA TYR A 45 -12.46 4.52 13.20
C TYR A 45 -11.39 3.81 12.36
N LEU A 46 -10.49 4.57 11.72
CA LEU A 46 -9.35 3.99 11.00
C LEU A 46 -8.34 3.34 11.96
N ARG A 47 -8.08 3.95 13.13
CA ARG A 47 -7.22 3.37 14.17
C ARG A 47 -7.72 2.02 14.65
N ARG A 48 -9.02 1.90 14.93
CA ARG A 48 -9.65 0.63 15.30
C ARG A 48 -9.57 -0.40 14.18
N ALA A 49 -9.77 0.03 12.93
CA ALA A 49 -9.67 -0.87 11.80
C ALA A 49 -8.23 -1.37 11.58
N ILE A 50 -7.21 -0.56 11.89
CA ILE A 50 -5.80 -1.00 11.90
C ILE A 50 -5.55 -2.05 12.99
N ASP A 51 -6.05 -1.84 14.22
CA ASP A 51 -5.89 -2.80 15.32
C ASP A 51 -6.51 -4.18 14.98
N ILE A 52 -7.68 -4.19 14.32
CA ILE A 52 -8.32 -5.44 13.86
C ILE A 52 -7.46 -6.13 12.80
N SER A 53 -6.97 -5.39 11.81
CA SER A 53 -6.09 -5.94 10.77
C SER A 53 -4.79 -6.50 11.36
N GLN A 54 -4.23 -5.83 12.38
CA GLN A 54 -3.01 -6.29 13.06
C GLN A 54 -3.24 -7.62 13.80
N LYS A 55 -4.38 -7.77 14.49
CA LYS A 55 -4.79 -9.04 15.11
C LYS A 55 -4.99 -10.15 14.07
N SER A 56 -5.46 -9.79 12.86
CA SER A 56 -5.58 -10.72 11.74
C SER A 56 -4.21 -11.20 11.27
N ILE A 57 -3.24 -10.28 11.10
CA ILE A 57 -1.85 -10.61 10.77
C ILE A 57 -1.24 -11.57 11.80
N ASP A 58 -1.43 -11.32 13.09
CA ASP A 58 -0.86 -12.16 14.14
C ASP A 58 -1.46 -13.57 14.15
N SER A 59 -2.76 -13.68 13.84
CA SER A 59 -3.43 -14.97 13.67
C SER A 59 -2.94 -15.70 12.42
N ALA A 60 -2.81 -14.99 11.30
CA ALA A 60 -2.30 -15.53 10.04
C ALA A 60 -0.84 -16.00 10.15
N ARG A 61 0.00 -15.28 10.90
CA ARG A 61 1.39 -15.71 11.21
C ARG A 61 1.42 -17.04 11.96
N LYS A 62 0.56 -17.22 12.96
CA LYS A 62 0.46 -18.47 13.72
C LYS A 62 -0.02 -19.64 12.85
N ALA A 63 -0.84 -19.36 11.84
CA ALA A 63 -1.38 -20.35 10.91
C ALA A 63 -0.55 -20.51 9.62
N ASP A 64 0.57 -19.80 9.46
CA ASP A 64 1.40 -19.73 8.24
C ASP A 64 0.63 -19.36 6.95
N ILE A 65 -0.42 -18.53 7.07
CA ILE A 65 -1.25 -18.07 5.94
C ILE A 65 -0.68 -16.75 5.41
N ILE A 66 0.31 -16.83 4.53
CA ILE A 66 1.07 -15.66 4.03
C ILE A 66 0.20 -14.70 3.20
N SER A 67 -0.77 -15.21 2.42
CA SER A 67 -1.68 -14.38 1.62
C SER A 67 -2.47 -13.40 2.49
N TRP A 68 -2.95 -13.84 3.65
CA TRP A 68 -3.67 -12.97 4.59
C TRP A 68 -2.78 -11.91 5.23
N ILE A 69 -1.50 -12.23 5.46
CA ILE A 69 -0.51 -11.23 5.91
C ILE A 69 -0.35 -10.15 4.84
N ALA A 70 -0.22 -10.54 3.57
CA ALA A 70 -0.07 -9.61 2.45
C ALA A 70 -1.27 -8.66 2.35
N GLU A 71 -2.48 -9.22 2.26
CA GLU A 71 -3.73 -8.45 2.13
C GLU A 71 -3.98 -7.54 3.33
N SER A 72 -3.80 -8.04 4.55
CA SER A 72 -4.01 -7.25 5.76
C SER A 72 -2.98 -6.13 5.88
N SER A 73 -1.72 -6.37 5.51
CA SER A 73 -0.68 -5.33 5.51
C SER A 73 -1.01 -4.23 4.50
N TRP A 74 -1.49 -4.59 3.31
CA TRP A 74 -1.97 -3.62 2.33
C TRP A 74 -3.13 -2.78 2.88
N LYS A 75 -4.12 -3.43 3.51
CA LYS A 75 -5.24 -2.73 4.15
C LYS A 75 -4.81 -1.80 5.28
N ILE A 76 -3.79 -2.15 6.07
CA ILE A 76 -3.22 -1.26 7.09
C ILE A 76 -2.53 -0.08 6.44
N ALA A 77 -1.70 -0.33 5.41
CA ALA A 77 -0.96 0.70 4.70
C ALA A 77 -1.87 1.80 4.13
N ARG A 78 -2.99 1.41 3.50
CA ARG A 78 -3.98 2.36 2.97
C ARG A 78 -4.61 3.23 4.07
N LYS A 79 -4.87 2.67 5.25
CA LYS A 79 -5.45 3.43 6.37
C LYS A 79 -4.44 4.45 6.91
N HIS A 80 -3.16 4.08 7.01
CA HIS A 80 -2.10 5.03 7.36
C HIS A 80 -1.90 6.11 6.30
N ASP A 81 -1.95 5.80 5.00
CA ASP A 81 -1.89 6.81 3.92
C ASP A 81 -3.04 7.82 4.06
N ILE A 82 -4.27 7.36 4.30
CA ILE A 82 -5.43 8.24 4.55
C ILE A 82 -5.22 9.13 5.79
N LEU A 83 -4.57 8.61 6.83
CA LEU A 83 -4.23 9.36 8.04
C LEU A 83 -3.04 10.33 7.86
N GLY A 84 -2.35 10.32 6.71
CA GLY A 84 -1.15 11.11 6.45
C GLY A 84 0.11 10.57 7.15
N GLU A 85 0.08 9.31 7.57
CA GLU A 85 1.16 8.60 8.28
C GLU A 85 2.04 7.84 7.30
N HIS A 86 2.76 8.62 6.50
CA HIS A 86 3.45 8.11 5.32
C HIS A 86 4.53 7.06 5.62
N ILE A 87 5.23 7.12 6.75
CA ILE A 87 6.27 6.13 7.07
C ILE A 87 5.64 4.79 7.45
N GLU A 88 4.60 4.82 8.29
CA GLU A 88 3.83 3.66 8.69
C GLU A 88 3.14 3.03 7.47
N ALA A 89 2.60 3.84 6.57
CA ALA A 89 2.03 3.39 5.29
C ALA A 89 3.10 2.70 4.44
N ALA A 90 4.26 3.34 4.23
CA ALA A 90 5.35 2.79 3.44
C ALA A 90 5.84 1.42 3.95
N ASP A 91 6.01 1.29 5.27
CA ASP A 91 6.50 0.04 5.86
C ASP A 91 5.48 -1.09 5.75
N ASN A 92 4.19 -0.79 5.86
CA ASN A 92 3.13 -1.78 5.65
C ASN A 92 2.97 -2.17 4.18
N PHE A 93 3.09 -1.23 3.24
CA PHE A 93 3.15 -1.54 1.80
C PHE A 93 4.35 -2.43 1.46
N ARG A 94 5.53 -2.14 2.04
CA ARG A 94 6.73 -2.96 1.87
C ARG A 94 6.55 -4.36 2.47
N LEU A 95 5.86 -4.48 3.61
CA LEU A 95 5.52 -5.79 4.19
C LEU A 95 4.55 -6.57 3.31
N ALA A 96 3.56 -5.91 2.72
CA ALA A 96 2.63 -6.52 1.76
C ALA A 96 3.39 -7.04 0.53
N SER A 97 4.27 -6.22 -0.05
CA SER A 97 5.12 -6.60 -1.18
C SER A 97 5.93 -7.87 -0.90
N LYS A 98 6.69 -7.88 0.21
CA LYS A 98 7.50 -9.06 0.61
C LYS A 98 6.64 -10.30 0.83
N SER A 99 5.44 -10.14 1.37
CA SER A 99 4.52 -11.24 1.59
C SER A 99 3.98 -11.78 0.27
N TYR A 100 3.62 -10.93 -0.69
CA TYR A 100 3.20 -11.36 -2.03
C TYR A 100 4.29 -12.11 -2.80
N VAL A 101 5.55 -11.68 -2.70
CA VAL A 101 6.69 -12.45 -3.27
C VAL A 101 6.71 -13.87 -2.72
N LYS A 102 6.58 -14.03 -1.39
CA LYS A 102 6.55 -15.35 -0.75
C LYS A 102 5.33 -16.19 -1.16
N VAL A 103 4.18 -15.56 -1.40
CA VAL A 103 3.00 -16.26 -1.93
C VAL A 103 3.25 -16.74 -3.36
N ALA A 104 3.87 -15.92 -4.20
CA ALA A 104 4.25 -16.30 -5.57
C ALA A 104 5.21 -17.50 -5.62
N GLU A 105 6.11 -17.61 -4.63
CA GLU A 105 7.01 -18.76 -4.46
C GLU A 105 6.24 -20.03 -4.03
N LYS A 106 5.25 -19.90 -3.14
CA LYS A 106 4.45 -21.02 -2.63
C LYS A 106 3.38 -21.51 -3.63
N ILE A 107 2.88 -20.63 -4.50
CA ILE A 107 1.80 -20.94 -5.47
C ILE A 107 2.28 -20.56 -6.88
N PRO A 108 3.13 -21.39 -7.51
CA PRO A 108 3.73 -21.07 -8.81
C PRO A 108 2.69 -20.82 -9.92
N GLN A 109 1.50 -21.41 -9.84
CA GLN A 109 0.42 -21.22 -10.81
C GLN A 109 -0.10 -19.77 -10.83
N LEU A 110 0.05 -19.03 -9.74
CA LEU A 110 -0.36 -17.64 -9.60
C LEU A 110 0.86 -16.70 -9.47
N LYS A 111 2.05 -17.17 -9.85
CA LYS A 111 3.30 -16.44 -9.67
C LYS A 111 3.24 -15.05 -10.30
N ASP A 112 2.88 -14.96 -11.58
CA ASP A 112 2.82 -13.69 -12.29
C ASP A 112 1.86 -12.70 -11.61
N PHE A 113 0.69 -13.17 -11.19
CA PHE A 113 -0.32 -12.35 -10.51
C PHE A 113 0.21 -11.75 -9.20
N TYR A 114 0.83 -12.58 -8.36
CA TYR A 114 1.37 -12.14 -7.07
C TYR A 114 2.67 -11.33 -7.22
N GLN A 115 3.48 -11.60 -8.23
CA GLN A 115 4.64 -10.77 -8.55
C GLN A 115 4.23 -9.37 -9.01
N ASP A 116 3.20 -9.26 -9.85
CA ASP A 116 2.65 -7.97 -10.27
C ASP A 116 2.14 -7.17 -9.06
N HIS A 117 1.39 -7.82 -8.17
CA HIS A 117 0.95 -7.20 -6.91
C HIS A 117 2.11 -6.83 -5.98
N ALA A 118 3.15 -7.66 -5.91
CA ALA A 118 4.33 -7.35 -5.10
C ALA A 118 5.05 -6.09 -5.59
N SER A 119 5.23 -5.96 -6.91
CA SER A 119 5.81 -4.76 -7.53
C SER A 119 4.94 -3.54 -7.28
N TYR A 120 3.62 -3.67 -7.45
CA TYR A 120 2.67 -2.60 -7.18
C TYR A 120 2.70 -2.12 -5.72
N MET A 121 2.72 -3.05 -4.76
CA MET A 121 2.86 -2.71 -3.33
C MET A 121 4.21 -2.05 -3.04
N ASN A 122 5.29 -2.47 -3.69
CA ASN A 122 6.59 -1.84 -3.53
C ASN A 122 6.59 -0.41 -4.08
N ALA A 123 5.92 -0.18 -5.20
CA ALA A 123 5.77 1.16 -5.78
C ALA A 123 5.00 2.09 -4.82
N TRP A 124 3.92 1.61 -4.20
CA TRP A 124 3.21 2.35 -3.14
C TRP A 124 4.08 2.66 -1.93
N SER A 125 4.94 1.73 -1.50
CA SER A 125 5.92 2.02 -0.45
C SER A 125 6.83 3.19 -0.82
N GLU A 126 7.31 3.25 -2.06
CA GLU A 126 8.16 4.36 -2.53
C GLU A 126 7.37 5.68 -2.65
N ILE A 127 6.12 5.64 -3.09
CA ILE A 127 5.23 6.82 -3.13
C ILE A 127 5.06 7.44 -1.75
N GLU A 128 4.79 6.62 -0.73
CA GLU A 128 4.66 7.10 0.63
C GLU A 128 5.98 7.66 1.18
N ARG A 129 7.12 7.04 0.85
CA ARG A 129 8.45 7.60 1.18
C ARG A 129 8.67 8.95 0.52
N ALA A 130 8.24 9.11 -0.73
CA ALA A 130 8.33 10.37 -1.45
C ALA A 130 7.47 11.46 -0.81
N LYS A 131 6.20 11.15 -0.47
CA LYS A 131 5.31 12.07 0.26
C LYS A 131 5.91 12.51 1.61
N HIS A 132 6.48 11.57 2.36
CA HIS A 132 7.17 11.89 3.61
C HIS A 132 8.37 12.81 3.37
N ALA A 133 9.25 12.47 2.42
CA ALA A 133 10.42 13.27 2.09
C ALA A 133 10.06 14.68 1.62
N HIS A 134 9.00 14.82 0.81
CA HIS A 134 8.45 16.11 0.40
C HIS A 134 8.00 16.95 1.59
N LYS A 135 7.25 16.36 2.53
CA LYS A 135 6.80 17.04 3.77
C LYS A 135 7.99 17.55 4.59
N GLU A 136 9.08 16.78 4.63
CA GLU A 136 10.34 17.15 5.28
C GLU A 136 11.22 18.09 4.42
N LYS A 137 10.73 18.53 3.25
CA LYS A 137 11.44 19.36 2.26
C LYS A 137 12.76 18.74 1.78
N LYS A 138 12.84 17.41 1.76
CA LYS A 138 13.95 16.61 1.23
C LYS A 138 13.67 16.24 -0.23
N TYR A 139 13.56 17.26 -1.08
CA TYR A 139 13.10 17.15 -2.47
C TYR A 139 13.90 16.15 -3.31
N ARG A 140 15.23 16.10 -3.15
CA ARG A 140 16.06 15.09 -3.83
C ARG A 140 15.68 13.65 -3.48
N MET A 141 15.42 13.38 -2.20
CA MET A 141 14.99 12.04 -1.77
C MET A 141 13.56 11.75 -2.26
N ALA A 142 12.69 12.76 -2.28
CA ALA A 142 11.34 12.61 -2.81
C ALA A 142 11.36 12.27 -4.31
N LYS A 143 12.21 12.95 -5.08
CA LYS A 143 12.49 12.65 -6.50
C LYS A 143 12.90 11.19 -6.67
N GLU A 144 13.97 10.75 -6.00
CA GLU A 144 14.50 9.39 -6.14
C GLU A 144 13.43 8.32 -5.83
N SER A 145 12.62 8.52 -4.79
CA SER A 145 11.51 7.62 -4.48
C SER A 145 10.40 7.65 -5.54
N TYR A 146 10.03 8.81 -6.08
CA TYR A 146 9.05 8.86 -7.17
C TYR A 146 9.57 8.26 -8.49
N GLU A 147 10.85 8.43 -8.82
CA GLU A 147 11.48 7.78 -9.98
C GLU A 147 11.40 6.26 -9.85
N LYS A 148 11.76 5.74 -8.67
CA LYS A 148 11.66 4.30 -8.40
C LYS A 148 10.21 3.80 -8.41
N ALA A 149 9.26 4.60 -7.94
CA ALA A 149 7.85 4.27 -8.07
C ALA A 149 7.41 4.20 -9.54
N ALA A 150 7.88 5.11 -10.39
CA ALA A 150 7.59 5.08 -11.83
C ALA A 150 8.17 3.84 -12.50
N GLU A 151 9.44 3.52 -12.24
CA GLU A 151 10.11 2.31 -12.75
C GLU A 151 9.36 1.03 -12.34
N LEU A 152 8.94 0.93 -11.07
CA LEU A 152 8.19 -0.22 -10.61
C LEU A 152 6.84 -0.36 -11.32
N HIS A 153 6.11 0.74 -11.52
CA HIS A 153 4.85 0.71 -12.26
C HIS A 153 5.06 0.32 -13.73
N GLU A 154 6.11 0.83 -14.38
CA GLU A 154 6.43 0.50 -15.78
C GLU A 154 6.63 -1.01 -15.98
N THR A 155 7.15 -1.71 -14.97
CA THR A 155 7.30 -3.17 -15.01
C THR A 155 6.03 -3.97 -14.68
N THR A 156 4.97 -3.31 -14.23
CA THR A 156 3.71 -3.98 -13.86
C THR A 156 2.75 -4.05 -15.03
N LYS A 157 2.16 -5.22 -15.29
CA LYS A 157 1.22 -5.40 -16.42
C LYS A 157 -0.07 -4.62 -16.19
N GLN A 158 -0.59 -4.65 -14.97
CA GLN A 158 -1.89 -4.06 -14.68
C GLN A 158 -1.83 -2.53 -14.45
N TRP A 159 -0.69 -2.01 -13.98
CA TRP A 159 -0.56 -0.61 -13.52
C TRP A 159 0.51 0.21 -14.24
N GLU A 160 1.03 -0.25 -15.38
CA GLU A 160 1.98 0.47 -16.24
C GLU A 160 1.56 1.92 -16.52
N TYR A 161 0.26 2.13 -16.75
CA TYR A 161 -0.34 3.43 -17.04
C TYR A 161 -0.14 4.49 -15.94
N LEU A 162 0.25 4.08 -14.73
CA LEU A 162 0.58 5.00 -13.62
C LEU A 162 2.03 5.50 -13.64
N SER A 163 2.93 4.86 -14.39
CA SER A 163 4.35 5.26 -14.46
C SER A 163 4.54 6.73 -14.86
N PRO A 164 3.90 7.25 -15.92
CA PRO A 164 4.06 8.66 -16.32
C PRO A 164 3.64 9.66 -15.22
N ASN A 165 2.67 9.30 -14.38
CA ASN A 165 2.24 10.14 -13.26
C ASN A 165 3.36 10.31 -12.23
N TYR A 166 3.98 9.20 -11.81
CA TYR A 166 5.04 9.27 -10.80
C TYR A 166 6.36 9.84 -11.37
N LEU A 167 6.61 9.67 -12.66
CA LEU A 167 7.69 10.39 -13.33
C LEU A 167 7.44 11.91 -13.34
N ALA A 168 6.20 12.36 -13.52
CA ALA A 168 5.85 13.78 -13.42
C ALA A 168 6.09 14.34 -12.02
N TRP A 169 5.71 13.59 -10.98
CA TRP A 169 6.00 13.94 -9.59
C TRP A 169 7.51 14.02 -9.32
N ALA A 170 8.30 13.06 -9.80
CA ALA A 170 9.75 13.13 -9.67
C ALA A 170 10.34 14.42 -10.29
N ARG A 171 9.87 14.83 -11.48
CA ARG A 171 10.30 16.09 -12.10
C ARG A 171 9.84 17.31 -11.31
N LEU A 172 8.66 17.26 -10.69
CA LEU A 172 8.22 18.33 -9.80
C LEU A 172 9.19 18.49 -8.61
N GLU A 173 9.52 17.39 -7.93
CA GLU A 173 10.46 17.41 -6.80
C GLU A 173 11.86 17.88 -7.23
N GLU A 174 12.32 17.50 -8.43
CA GLU A 174 13.57 18.01 -9.01
C GLU A 174 13.55 19.52 -9.20
N ALA A 175 12.43 20.06 -9.72
CA ALA A 175 12.27 21.49 -9.91
C ALA A 175 12.25 22.25 -8.57
N GLU A 176 11.64 21.69 -7.53
CA GLU A 176 11.65 22.23 -6.16
C GLU A 176 13.07 22.28 -5.57
N ASP A 177 13.86 21.21 -5.72
CA ASP A 177 15.27 21.18 -5.26
C ASP A 177 16.11 22.26 -5.96
N LEU A 178 15.94 22.40 -7.28
CA LEU A 178 16.61 23.43 -8.09
C LEU A 178 16.17 24.85 -7.72
N SER A 179 14.87 25.04 -7.48
CA SER A 179 14.33 26.34 -7.08
C SER A 179 14.91 26.80 -5.75
N ARG A 180 15.07 25.88 -4.79
CA ARG A 180 15.65 26.18 -3.47
C ARG A 180 17.15 26.45 -3.49
N THR A 181 17.83 25.99 -4.51
CA THR A 181 19.28 26.20 -4.73
C THR A 181 19.55 27.33 -5.72
N GLU A 182 18.56 28.20 -5.97
CA GLU A 182 18.64 29.40 -6.82
C GLU A 182 18.98 29.11 -8.30
N HIS A 183 18.78 27.88 -8.75
CA HIS A 183 18.91 27.50 -10.16
C HIS A 183 17.62 27.80 -10.94
N THR A 184 17.09 29.01 -10.81
CA THR A 184 15.73 29.43 -11.23
C THR A 184 15.40 29.14 -12.70
N GLN A 185 16.33 29.39 -13.62
CA GLN A 185 16.11 29.12 -15.04
C GLN A 185 15.91 27.62 -15.31
N LYS A 186 16.77 26.79 -14.72
CA LYS A 186 16.69 25.33 -14.83
C LYS A 186 15.44 24.80 -14.13
N ALA A 187 15.13 25.30 -12.93
CA ALA A 187 13.89 24.97 -12.22
C ALA A 187 12.66 25.24 -13.09
N ARG A 188 12.58 26.41 -13.75
CA ARG A 188 11.50 26.74 -14.68
C ARG A 188 11.37 25.75 -15.84
N GLU A 189 12.48 25.35 -16.44
CA GLU A 189 12.50 24.35 -17.51
C GLU A 189 11.99 22.98 -17.02
N ILE A 190 12.43 22.54 -15.85
CA ILE A 190 11.98 21.27 -15.26
C ILE A 190 10.49 21.35 -14.85
N PHE A 191 10.02 22.46 -14.30
CA PHE A 191 8.58 22.66 -14.01
C PHE A 191 7.73 22.53 -15.29
N GLN A 192 8.19 23.09 -16.41
CA GLN A 192 7.51 22.93 -17.70
C GLN A 192 7.51 21.48 -18.18
N GLN A 193 8.60 20.73 -17.94
CA GLN A 193 8.66 19.30 -18.26
C GLN A 193 7.70 18.50 -17.37
N ALA A 194 7.66 18.76 -16.06
CA ALA A 194 6.73 18.13 -15.12
C ALA A 194 5.28 18.36 -15.54
N SER A 195 4.93 19.60 -15.91
CA SER A 195 3.59 19.94 -16.42
C SER A 195 3.21 19.12 -17.67
N LYS A 196 4.11 19.01 -18.66
CA LYS A 196 3.87 18.18 -19.85
C LYS A 196 3.70 16.71 -19.51
N LEU A 197 4.45 16.19 -18.53
CA LEU A 197 4.31 14.82 -18.08
C LEU A 197 2.99 14.59 -17.35
N PHE A 198 2.51 15.53 -16.55
CA PHE A 198 1.19 15.43 -15.91
C PHE A 198 0.05 15.37 -16.94
N VAL A 199 0.15 16.10 -18.05
CA VAL A 199 -0.82 16.00 -19.15
C VAL A 199 -0.81 14.59 -19.74
N LYS A 200 0.36 14.06 -20.09
CA LYS A 200 0.51 12.68 -20.60
C LYS A 200 0.01 11.62 -19.60
N ALA A 201 0.26 11.83 -18.31
CA ALA A 201 -0.23 10.96 -17.26
C ALA A 201 -1.77 10.96 -17.20
N GLY A 202 -2.40 12.13 -17.32
CA GLY A 202 -3.85 12.26 -17.44
C GLY A 202 -4.41 11.47 -18.63
N GLU A 203 -3.81 11.62 -19.81
CA GLU A 203 -4.21 10.90 -21.03
C GLU A 203 -4.06 9.37 -20.88
N SER A 204 -2.97 8.91 -20.25
CA SER A 204 -2.71 7.50 -19.99
C SER A 204 -3.74 6.89 -19.05
N ILE A 205 -4.06 7.59 -17.96
CA ILE A 205 -5.08 7.19 -16.99
C ILE A 205 -6.46 7.17 -17.63
N GLU A 206 -6.84 8.21 -18.38
CA GLU A 206 -8.14 8.28 -19.06
C GLU A 206 -8.32 7.14 -20.06
N THR A 207 -7.27 6.84 -20.84
CA THR A 207 -7.27 5.71 -21.77
C THR A 207 -7.52 4.39 -21.04
N LYS A 208 -6.84 4.16 -19.91
CA LYS A 208 -7.04 2.94 -19.12
C LYS A 208 -8.44 2.86 -18.50
N LEU A 209 -8.98 3.98 -17.99
CA LEU A 209 -10.32 4.03 -17.42
C LEU A 209 -11.39 3.66 -18.46
N LYS A 210 -11.29 4.18 -19.69
CA LYS A 210 -12.21 3.82 -20.79
C LYS A 210 -12.20 2.32 -21.12
N THR A 211 -11.03 1.66 -20.98
CA THR A 211 -10.95 0.21 -21.15
C THR A 211 -11.65 -0.54 -20.02
N ILE A 212 -11.46 -0.11 -18.76
CA ILE A 212 -12.07 -0.76 -17.58
C ILE A 212 -13.60 -0.58 -17.58
N GLU A 213 -14.11 0.57 -17.99
CA GLU A 213 -15.56 0.85 -18.01
C GLU A 213 -16.30 0.13 -19.15
N ALA A 214 -15.56 -0.36 -20.17
CA ALA A 214 -16.12 -1.10 -21.30
C ALA A 214 -16.19 -2.63 -21.07
N GLU A 215 -15.59 -3.12 -19.98
CA GLU A 215 -15.59 -4.52 -19.53
C GLU A 215 -16.75 -4.82 -18.57
#